data_AF-E3NJU1-F1
#
_entry.id   AF-E3NJU1-F1
#
_cell.length_a   1.000
_cell.length_b   1.000
_cell.length_c   1.000
_cell.angle_alpha   90.00
_cell.angle_beta   90.00
_cell.angle_gamma   90.00
#
_symmetry.space_group_name_H-M   'P 1'
#
loop_
_entity.id
_entity.type
_entity.pdbx_description
1 polymer ?
#
loop_
_entity_poly.entity_id
_entity_poly.type
_entity_poly.pdbx_seq_one_letter_code
_entity_poly.pdbx_strand_id
1 'polypeptide(L)'
;MSDSNSSEVFDESLSSKVFDNPHLLEIIVSNLTWNCESNLSTRLINQSFNYQFLRIISRNHRKMKIEFIGLAERCEETAKDWIFINYRKIKKSIIPGYFNFLNKVVGVKVEEIITNNLWYPEEMFAQNLHNIIYSDLIGGNRESVRKLIGLEDVCEGCVDCMDMAKRCEEYGPIRFQVFKEVKNPIHYRKLHISDSLLEDIANDCTLKSTTKEECFKQLDDIIQPFISCDTLVLWICELREHYVDDVIMNSHFAMPREVLDVMIKKWNVKTIRMNMFACTSEKICEEEWIDGGYFTKITLDDPCWKSGQSGDLKFQHVSVRLANSYDCAGGLMYSNPRTGYEKNFENYIANLRRLFQMDKISIDFSHWRHKYSASLEEFMKNILRVIQLEKQQKLEVNIQFFTEICSFKVGNSEELAEIPSEYLLLSDRVECIRMSVPLDVVESGPERLNMIKWVGRRFQVKDMDNHFTLNLNIYVKEIELRELDNGLIETHPNSLIGVFLQLVT
;
A
#
# COMPACT_ATOMS: atom_id res chain seq x y z
N MET A 1 -59.19 -18.28 39.27
CA MET A 1 -58.90 -18.98 37.99
C MET A 1 -58.61 -17.89 36.98
N SER A 2 -57.47 -17.74 36.34
CA SER A 2 -56.13 -18.33 36.46
C SER A 2 -55.32 -17.43 35.54
N ASP A 3 -54.37 -16.68 36.10
CA ASP A 3 -53.42 -15.88 35.35
C ASP A 3 -52.55 -16.83 34.54
N SER A 4 -52.75 -16.84 33.22
CA SER A 4 -51.90 -17.58 32.30
C SER A 4 -50.61 -16.80 32.07
N ASN A 5 -49.66 -16.95 33.00
CA ASN A 5 -48.25 -16.75 32.71
C ASN A 5 -47.83 -17.74 31.63
N SER A 6 -47.88 -17.30 30.38
CA SER A 6 -47.11 -17.93 29.30
C SER A 6 -45.65 -17.51 29.47
N SER A 7 -44.95 -18.16 30.40
CA SER A 7 -43.49 -18.26 30.24
C SER A 7 -43.28 -19.13 29.00
N GLU A 8 -42.88 -18.52 27.88
CA GLU A 8 -42.29 -19.27 26.78
C GLU A 8 -41.15 -20.12 27.36
N VAL A 9 -41.41 -21.42 27.49
CA VAL A 9 -40.39 -22.40 27.81
C VAL A 9 -39.47 -22.41 26.61
N PHE A 10 -38.36 -21.68 26.69
CA PHE A 10 -37.26 -21.82 25.76
C PHE A 10 -36.87 -23.30 25.79
N ASP A 11 -37.19 -24.02 24.72
CA ASP A 11 -36.89 -25.44 24.59
C ASP A 11 -35.36 -25.60 24.54
N GLU A 12 -34.76 -25.92 25.69
CA GLU A 12 -33.32 -26.13 25.85
C GLU A 12 -32.77 -27.13 24.82
N SER A 13 -33.62 -28.04 24.30
CA SER A 13 -33.24 -29.01 23.28
C SER A 13 -33.01 -28.38 21.89
N LEU A 14 -33.72 -27.29 21.55
CA LEU A 14 -33.52 -26.56 20.31
C LEU A 14 -32.28 -25.65 20.38
N SER A 15 -32.06 -25.02 21.54
CA SER A 15 -30.85 -24.23 21.80
C SER A 15 -29.58 -25.08 21.70
N SER A 16 -29.57 -26.26 22.34
CA SER A 16 -28.47 -27.22 22.24
C SER A 16 -28.21 -27.65 20.78
N LYS A 17 -29.25 -27.96 20.00
CA LYS A 17 -29.09 -28.32 18.57
C LYS A 17 -28.41 -27.23 17.72
N VAL A 18 -28.62 -25.95 18.04
CA VAL A 18 -27.97 -24.83 17.33
C VAL A 18 -26.52 -24.66 17.79
N PHE A 19 -26.27 -24.65 19.11
CA PHE A 19 -24.93 -24.38 19.66
C PHE A 19 -24.00 -25.59 19.64
N ASP A 20 -24.52 -26.80 19.46
CA ASP A 20 -23.73 -28.03 19.27
C ASP A 20 -23.45 -28.32 17.79
N ASN A 21 -24.06 -27.56 16.85
CA ASN A 21 -23.77 -27.66 15.42
C ASN A 21 -22.53 -26.80 15.06
N PRO A 22 -21.38 -27.40 14.69
CA PRO A 22 -20.15 -26.66 14.46
C PRO A 22 -20.23 -25.64 13.32
N HIS A 23 -21.02 -25.93 12.28
CA HIS A 23 -21.17 -25.06 11.12
C HIS A 23 -22.02 -23.83 11.43
N LEU A 24 -23.16 -24.02 12.11
CA LEU A 24 -24.00 -22.91 12.57
C LEU A 24 -23.25 -22.06 13.59
N LEU A 25 -22.53 -22.71 14.51
CA LEU A 25 -21.72 -22.02 15.50
C LEU A 25 -20.60 -21.21 14.85
N GLU A 26 -19.89 -21.75 13.85
CA GLU A 26 -18.87 -20.99 13.11
C GLU A 26 -19.47 -19.77 12.41
N ILE A 27 -20.67 -19.88 11.81
CA ILE A 27 -21.36 -18.74 11.17
C ILE A 27 -21.75 -17.68 12.21
N ILE A 28 -22.41 -18.08 13.30
CA ILE A 28 -22.85 -17.17 14.37
C ILE A 28 -21.63 -16.44 14.95
N VAL A 29 -20.61 -17.19 15.32
CA VAL A 29 -19.39 -16.65 15.94
C VAL A 29 -18.60 -15.81 14.95
N SER A 30 -18.56 -16.15 13.65
CA SER A 30 -17.88 -15.32 12.64
C SER A 30 -18.51 -13.94 12.53
N ASN A 31 -19.83 -13.84 12.69
CA ASN A 31 -20.52 -12.55 12.73
C ASN A 31 -20.26 -11.78 14.04
N LEU A 32 -20.10 -12.48 15.17
CA LEU A 32 -19.88 -11.85 16.48
C LEU A 32 -18.42 -11.44 16.74
N THR A 33 -17.46 -12.27 16.32
CA THR A 33 -16.02 -11.98 16.39
C THR A 33 -15.63 -10.81 15.47
N TRP A 34 -16.54 -10.44 14.55
CA TRP A 34 -16.42 -9.20 13.78
C TRP A 34 -16.53 -7.93 14.66
N ASN A 35 -17.07 -8.02 15.87
CA ASN A 35 -17.03 -6.97 16.89
C ASN A 35 -16.59 -7.55 18.24
N CYS A 36 -15.36 -8.09 18.26
CA CYS A 36 -14.88 -8.88 19.39
C CYS A 36 -14.94 -8.12 20.71
N GLU A 37 -14.60 -6.83 20.75
CA GLU A 37 -14.59 -6.03 21.99
C GLU A 37 -15.96 -5.96 22.65
N SER A 38 -17.01 -5.61 21.89
CA SER A 38 -18.37 -5.55 22.42
C SER A 38 -18.96 -6.94 22.69
N ASN A 39 -18.47 -7.98 22.01
CA ASN A 39 -18.99 -9.33 22.09
C ASN A 39 -18.12 -10.30 22.92
N LEU A 40 -17.09 -9.81 23.64
CA LEU A 40 -16.22 -10.68 24.44
C LEU A 40 -17.01 -11.49 25.47
N SER A 41 -18.08 -10.92 26.04
CA SER A 41 -18.97 -11.60 26.99
C SER A 41 -19.73 -12.78 26.38
N THR A 42 -20.00 -12.76 25.07
CA THR A 42 -20.68 -13.87 24.37
C THR A 42 -19.85 -15.16 24.38
N ARG A 43 -18.54 -15.07 24.63
CA ARG A 43 -17.70 -16.25 24.87
C ARG A 43 -18.16 -17.07 26.08
N LEU A 44 -18.81 -16.43 27.04
CA LEU A 44 -19.23 -17.07 28.28
C LEU A 44 -20.55 -17.85 28.13
N ILE A 45 -21.16 -17.89 26.94
CA ILE A 45 -22.40 -18.64 26.67
C ILE A 45 -22.21 -20.13 26.98
N ASN A 46 -21.18 -20.76 26.43
CA ASN A 46 -20.76 -22.12 26.77
C ASN A 46 -19.33 -22.41 26.26
N GLN A 47 -18.80 -23.59 26.61
CA GLN A 47 -17.44 -23.99 26.25
C GLN A 47 -17.21 -24.09 24.73
N SER A 48 -18.17 -24.66 23.98
CA SER A 48 -18.09 -24.77 22.52
C SER A 48 -18.04 -23.40 21.84
N PHE A 49 -18.87 -22.47 22.32
CA PHE A 49 -18.93 -21.08 21.86
C PHE A 49 -17.62 -20.36 22.14
N ASN A 50 -17.08 -20.47 23.36
CA ASN A 50 -15.78 -19.91 23.71
C ASN A 50 -14.67 -20.45 22.79
N TYR A 51 -14.65 -21.77 22.56
CA TYR A 51 -13.65 -22.41 21.72
C TYR A 51 -13.71 -21.89 20.27
N GLN A 52 -14.89 -21.87 19.64
CA GLN A 52 -15.02 -21.35 18.27
C GLN A 52 -14.71 -19.86 18.20
N PHE A 53 -15.08 -19.08 19.20
CA PHE A 53 -14.80 -17.64 19.27
C PHE A 53 -13.31 -17.36 19.30
N LEU A 54 -12.57 -18.05 20.19
CA LEU A 54 -11.12 -17.97 20.24
C LEU A 54 -10.46 -18.46 18.95
N ARG A 55 -10.95 -19.55 18.36
CA ARG A 55 -10.43 -20.10 17.10
C ARG A 55 -10.57 -19.12 15.94
N ILE A 56 -11.70 -18.45 15.81
CA ILE A 56 -11.91 -17.45 14.74
C ILE A 56 -11.07 -16.20 14.98
N ILE A 57 -10.98 -15.70 16.22
CA ILE A 57 -10.07 -14.58 16.55
C ILE A 57 -8.64 -14.96 16.20
N SER A 58 -8.19 -16.15 16.60
CA SER A 58 -6.84 -16.65 16.29
C SER A 58 -6.59 -16.65 14.79
N ARG A 59 -7.52 -17.19 13.98
CA ARG A 59 -7.43 -17.20 12.51
C ARG A 59 -7.33 -15.79 11.91
N ASN A 60 -8.17 -14.87 12.38
CA ASN A 60 -8.27 -13.51 11.81
C ASN A 60 -7.10 -12.59 12.22
N HIS A 61 -6.37 -12.92 13.28
CA HIS A 61 -5.28 -12.09 13.82
C HIS A 61 -3.88 -12.67 13.58
N ARG A 62 -3.76 -13.75 12.78
CA ARG A 62 -2.44 -14.19 12.29
C ARG A 62 -1.79 -13.13 11.40
N LYS A 63 -2.61 -12.38 10.68
CA LYS A 63 -2.19 -11.22 9.88
C LYS A 63 -2.67 -9.97 10.58
N MET A 64 -1.73 -9.13 10.95
CA MET A 64 -1.94 -7.89 11.67
C MET A 64 -1.64 -6.73 10.73
N LYS A 65 -2.63 -5.88 10.51
CA LYS A 65 -2.46 -4.58 9.87
C LYS A 65 -2.74 -3.50 10.89
N ILE A 66 -1.76 -2.65 11.17
CA ILE A 66 -1.84 -1.60 12.19
C ILE A 66 -1.55 -0.27 11.50
N GLU A 67 -2.51 0.65 11.45
CA GLU A 67 -2.34 1.87 10.66
C GLU A 67 -3.09 3.07 11.22
N PHE A 68 -2.53 4.25 10.96
CA PHE A 68 -3.24 5.51 11.09
C PHE A 68 -3.89 5.89 9.76
N ILE A 69 -5.21 6.07 9.79
CA ILE A 69 -6.03 6.49 8.64
C ILE A 69 -6.59 7.90 8.91
N GLY A 70 -6.70 8.70 7.85
CA GLY A 70 -7.15 10.10 7.89
C GLY A 70 -6.00 11.10 7.96
N LEU A 71 -6.32 12.38 8.13
CA LEU A 71 -5.31 13.45 8.22
C LEU A 71 -4.35 13.21 9.40
N ALA A 72 -3.10 13.62 9.24
CA ALA A 72 -2.08 13.59 10.29
C ALA A 72 -2.59 14.35 11.53
N GLU A 73 -2.26 13.85 12.73
CA GLU A 73 -2.55 14.52 14.00
C GLU A 73 -1.85 15.89 13.96
N ARG A 74 -2.60 16.99 13.83
CA ARG A 74 -1.98 18.32 13.62
C ARG A 74 -1.66 19.08 14.91
N CYS A 75 -2.21 18.72 16.07
CA CYS A 75 -1.96 19.39 17.36
C CYS A 75 -2.32 18.50 18.57
N GLU A 76 -1.77 18.78 19.75
CA GLU A 76 -2.10 18.15 21.06
C GLU A 76 -3.61 18.14 21.37
N GLU A 77 -4.35 19.15 20.90
CA GLU A 77 -5.81 19.27 21.08
C GLU A 77 -6.64 18.43 20.08
N THR A 78 -5.99 17.79 19.11
CA THR A 78 -6.60 16.97 18.04
C THR A 78 -6.08 15.53 18.00
N ALA A 79 -5.34 15.10 19.02
CA ALA A 79 -4.78 13.77 19.10
C ALA A 79 -5.89 12.73 18.91
N LYS A 80 -5.81 11.93 17.85
CA LYS A 80 -6.77 10.84 17.65
C LYS A 80 -6.60 9.90 18.84
N ASP A 81 -7.67 9.60 19.56
CA ASP A 81 -7.61 8.64 20.68
C ASP A 81 -7.62 7.19 20.18
N TRP A 82 -7.46 6.96 18.88
CA TRP A 82 -7.65 5.68 18.23
C TRP A 82 -6.62 5.39 17.12
N ILE A 83 -6.50 4.11 16.78
CA ILE A 83 -5.71 3.56 15.68
C ILE A 83 -6.55 2.50 14.94
N PHE A 84 -6.24 2.19 13.68
CA PHE A 84 -6.85 1.05 13.01
C PHE A 84 -6.00 -0.22 13.21
N ILE A 85 -6.61 -1.27 13.74
CA ILE A 85 -6.03 -2.62 13.81
C ILE A 85 -6.96 -3.58 13.08
N ASN A 86 -6.44 -4.28 12.07
CA ASN A 86 -7.21 -5.15 11.18
C ASN A 86 -8.50 -4.47 10.69
N TYR A 87 -8.35 -3.21 10.28
CA TYR A 87 -9.41 -2.38 9.72
C TYR A 87 -10.54 -1.99 10.68
N ARG A 88 -10.27 -2.07 12.00
CA ARG A 88 -11.17 -1.58 13.05
C ARG A 88 -10.53 -0.48 13.86
N LYS A 89 -11.34 0.50 14.21
CA LYS A 89 -10.94 1.58 15.08
C LYS A 89 -10.83 1.06 16.51
N ILE A 90 -9.66 1.18 17.12
CA ILE A 90 -9.33 0.71 18.47
C ILE A 90 -8.78 1.90 19.25
N LYS A 91 -9.28 2.12 20.47
CA LYS A 91 -8.78 3.20 21.33
C LYS A 91 -7.33 2.93 21.77
N LYS A 92 -6.49 3.96 21.77
CA LYS A 92 -5.07 3.90 22.19
C LYS A 92 -4.93 3.27 23.59
N SER A 93 -5.82 3.59 24.52
CA SER A 93 -5.79 3.11 25.91
C SER A 93 -6.03 1.61 26.08
N ILE A 94 -6.70 0.94 25.14
CA ILE A 94 -7.02 -0.49 25.25
C ILE A 94 -6.02 -1.38 24.51
N ILE A 95 -5.13 -0.82 23.68
CA ILE A 95 -4.18 -1.58 22.85
C ILE A 95 -3.33 -2.56 23.67
N PRO A 96 -2.72 -2.17 24.82
CA PRO A 96 -1.89 -3.11 25.58
C PRO A 96 -2.69 -4.32 26.07
N GLY A 97 -3.89 -4.07 26.61
CA GLY A 97 -4.80 -5.14 27.05
C GLY A 97 -5.27 -6.01 25.89
N TYR A 98 -5.53 -5.41 24.73
CA TYR A 98 -5.95 -6.12 23.53
C TYR A 98 -4.85 -7.04 22.98
N PHE A 99 -3.62 -6.54 22.86
CA PHE A 99 -2.47 -7.34 22.41
C PHE A 99 -2.16 -8.48 23.38
N ASN A 100 -2.13 -8.19 24.68
CA ASN A 100 -1.94 -9.22 25.70
C ASN A 100 -3.04 -10.28 25.67
N PHE A 101 -4.30 -9.88 25.44
CA PHE A 101 -5.41 -10.81 25.24
C PHE A 101 -5.17 -11.73 24.04
N LEU A 102 -4.80 -11.17 22.88
CA LEU A 102 -4.49 -11.96 21.68
C LEU A 102 -3.33 -12.94 21.94
N ASN A 103 -2.26 -12.50 22.58
CA ASN A 103 -1.09 -13.34 22.80
C ASN A 103 -1.31 -14.40 23.89
N LYS A 104 -1.77 -14.02 25.09
CA LYS A 104 -1.81 -14.89 26.27
C LYS A 104 -3.10 -15.69 26.39
N VAL A 105 -4.24 -15.10 26.02
CA VAL A 105 -5.55 -15.76 26.21
C VAL A 105 -5.97 -16.50 24.96
N VAL A 106 -5.85 -15.87 23.79
CA VAL A 106 -6.21 -16.50 22.52
C VAL A 106 -5.08 -17.41 22.01
N GLY A 107 -3.82 -17.11 22.37
CA GLY A 107 -2.66 -17.86 21.87
C GLY A 107 -2.39 -17.60 20.39
N VAL A 108 -2.64 -16.37 19.91
CA VAL A 108 -2.39 -16.02 18.51
C VAL A 108 -0.89 -16.08 18.23
N LYS A 109 -0.52 -16.91 17.26
CA LYS A 109 0.80 -16.91 16.64
C LYS A 109 0.74 -15.97 15.44
N VAL A 110 1.20 -14.75 15.62
CA VAL A 110 1.21 -13.75 14.55
C VAL A 110 2.24 -14.18 13.49
N GLU A 111 1.81 -14.19 12.23
CA GLU A 111 2.61 -14.62 11.08
C GLU A 111 3.03 -13.42 10.22
N GLU A 112 2.16 -12.40 10.12
CA GLU A 112 2.41 -11.19 9.32
C GLU A 112 2.03 -9.93 10.11
N ILE A 113 2.91 -8.94 10.11
CA ILE A 113 2.65 -7.60 10.64
C ILE A 113 2.97 -6.58 9.55
N ILE A 114 2.01 -5.72 9.26
CA ILE A 114 2.19 -4.56 8.37
C ILE A 114 1.73 -3.34 9.13
N THR A 115 2.63 -2.39 9.28
CA THR A 115 2.32 -1.10 9.86
C THR A 115 2.33 -0.02 8.79
N ASN A 116 1.43 0.96 8.88
CA ASN A 116 1.43 2.12 8.00
C ASN A 116 1.25 3.40 8.81
N ASN A 117 2.03 4.44 8.47
CA ASN A 117 1.93 5.77 9.06
C ASN A 117 2.06 5.79 10.59
N LEU A 118 2.86 4.88 11.18
CA LEU A 118 3.09 4.89 12.63
C LEU A 118 3.93 6.06 13.12
N TRP A 119 4.54 6.80 12.20
CA TRP A 119 5.27 8.03 12.47
C TRP A 119 4.38 9.28 12.52
N TYR A 120 3.09 9.20 12.13
CA TYR A 120 2.14 10.32 12.27
C TYR A 120 1.78 10.70 13.71
N PRO A 121 1.53 9.78 14.65
CA PRO A 121 1.25 10.17 16.03
C PRO A 121 2.49 10.72 16.74
N GLU A 122 2.27 11.26 17.95
CA GLU A 122 3.35 11.65 18.86
C GLU A 122 4.42 10.55 19.01
N GLU A 123 5.68 10.96 18.96
CA GLU A 123 6.85 10.06 19.00
C GLU A 123 6.82 9.12 20.21
N MET A 124 6.48 9.62 21.41
CA MET A 124 6.36 8.80 22.61
C MET A 124 5.32 7.68 22.45
N PHE A 125 4.17 8.00 21.85
CA PHE A 125 3.15 6.98 21.59
C PHE A 125 3.62 5.98 20.54
N ALA A 126 4.26 6.45 19.47
CA ALA A 126 4.80 5.60 18.40
C ALA A 126 5.83 4.60 18.94
N GLN A 127 6.77 5.05 19.77
CA GLN A 127 7.77 4.21 20.44
C GLN A 127 7.12 3.24 21.42
N ASN A 128 6.14 3.68 22.22
CA ASN A 128 5.41 2.78 23.11
C ASN A 128 4.65 1.70 22.33
N LEU A 129 3.97 2.09 21.25
CA LEU A 129 3.26 1.16 20.35
C LEU A 129 4.23 0.13 19.74
N HIS A 130 5.41 0.57 19.30
CA HIS A 130 6.47 -0.32 18.84
C HIS A 130 6.84 -1.37 19.90
N ASN A 131 7.07 -0.93 21.14
CA ASN A 131 7.49 -1.81 22.23
C ASN A 131 6.40 -2.83 22.58
N ILE A 132 5.13 -2.42 22.67
CA ILE A 132 4.03 -3.34 22.98
C ILE A 132 3.70 -4.29 21.84
N ILE A 133 4.01 -3.95 20.58
CA ILE A 133 3.94 -4.91 19.46
C ILE A 133 4.93 -6.05 19.73
N TYR A 134 6.16 -5.75 20.14
CA TYR A 134 7.15 -6.77 20.45
C TYR A 134 6.84 -7.54 21.73
N SER A 135 6.51 -6.85 22.83
CA SER A 135 6.34 -7.49 24.14
C SER A 135 5.00 -8.21 24.27
N ASP A 136 3.92 -7.58 23.83
CA ASP A 136 2.55 -8.00 24.18
C ASP A 136 1.84 -8.68 23.02
N LEU A 137 2.06 -8.25 21.77
CA LEU A 137 1.45 -8.88 20.59
C LEU A 137 2.25 -10.10 20.12
N ILE A 138 3.54 -9.93 19.84
CA ILE A 138 4.43 -11.01 19.40
C ILE A 138 4.87 -11.84 20.62
N GLY A 139 5.38 -11.17 21.66
CA GLY A 139 5.90 -11.79 22.86
C GLY A 139 6.95 -12.86 22.56
N GLY A 140 6.81 -14.03 23.18
CA GLY A 140 7.72 -15.16 22.98
C GLY A 140 7.58 -15.90 21.65
N ASN A 141 6.61 -15.53 20.79
CA ASN A 141 6.32 -16.23 19.53
C ASN A 141 7.03 -15.58 18.32
N ARG A 142 8.22 -15.00 18.50
CA ARG A 142 8.95 -14.30 17.42
C ARG A 142 9.18 -15.18 16.19
N GLU A 143 9.42 -16.47 16.40
CA GLU A 143 9.65 -17.45 15.33
C GLU A 143 8.45 -17.66 14.39
N SER A 144 7.23 -17.28 14.79
CA SER A 144 6.08 -17.42 13.90
C SER A 144 5.97 -16.28 12.89
N VAL A 145 6.58 -15.12 13.17
CA VAL A 145 6.48 -13.94 12.31
C VAL A 145 7.41 -14.10 11.12
N ARG A 146 6.82 -14.24 9.93
CA ARG A 146 7.56 -14.38 8.66
C ARG A 146 7.60 -13.08 7.87
N LYS A 147 6.73 -12.14 8.21
CA LYS A 147 6.60 -10.87 7.52
C LYS A 147 6.46 -9.72 8.51
N LEU A 148 7.34 -8.74 8.42
CA LEU A 148 7.30 -7.52 9.23
C LEU A 148 7.61 -6.32 8.36
N ILE A 149 6.63 -5.43 8.18
CA ILE A 149 6.78 -4.23 7.33
C ILE A 149 6.43 -2.97 8.11
N GLY A 150 7.27 -1.94 7.99
CA GLY A 150 7.03 -0.55 8.43
C GLY A 150 7.24 -0.28 9.93
N LEU A 151 7.66 -1.28 10.71
CA LEU A 151 7.83 -1.11 12.15
C LEU A 151 9.13 -0.36 12.50
N GLU A 152 10.13 -0.43 11.62
CA GLU A 152 11.33 0.40 11.70
C GLU A 152 11.07 1.90 11.38
N ASP A 153 9.87 2.27 10.90
CA ASP A 153 9.54 3.69 10.68
C ASP A 153 9.55 4.51 11.99
N VAL A 154 9.44 3.83 13.13
CA VAL A 154 9.35 4.43 14.48
C VAL A 154 10.53 4.07 15.38
N CYS A 155 11.53 3.38 14.83
CA CYS A 155 12.77 3.08 15.54
C CYS A 155 13.95 3.08 14.57
N GLU A 156 15.09 3.63 14.99
CA GLU A 156 16.32 3.67 14.17
C GLU A 156 17.07 2.31 14.15
N GLY A 157 16.33 1.20 14.02
CA GLY A 157 16.91 -0.14 13.97
C GLY A 157 17.28 -0.73 15.33
N CYS A 158 16.31 -0.83 16.25
CA CYS A 158 16.54 -1.40 17.58
C CYS A 158 16.92 -2.90 17.56
N VAL A 159 17.35 -3.44 18.70
CA VAL A 159 17.75 -4.86 18.83
C VAL A 159 16.66 -5.83 18.40
N ASP A 160 15.40 -5.52 18.70
CA ASP A 160 14.28 -6.38 18.32
C ASP A 160 14.04 -6.36 16.81
N CYS A 161 14.10 -5.18 16.17
CA CYS A 161 14.04 -5.07 14.71
C CYS A 161 15.22 -5.78 14.03
N MET A 162 16.43 -5.66 14.57
CA MET A 162 17.59 -6.40 14.06
C MET A 162 17.41 -7.92 14.15
N ASP A 163 16.82 -8.44 15.23
CA ASP A 163 16.53 -9.87 15.36
C ASP A 163 15.46 -10.31 14.34
N MET A 164 14.42 -9.50 14.14
CA MET A 164 13.37 -9.79 13.16
C MET A 164 13.85 -9.73 11.71
N ALA A 165 14.68 -8.73 11.37
CA ALA A 165 15.30 -8.58 10.07
C ALA A 165 16.08 -9.85 9.68
N LYS A 166 16.66 -10.55 10.65
CA LYS A 166 17.43 -11.78 10.40
C LYS A 166 16.59 -13.03 10.18
N ARG A 167 15.29 -12.98 10.46
CA ARG A 167 14.40 -14.17 10.48
C ARG A 167 13.24 -14.09 9.50
N CYS A 168 12.74 -12.88 9.24
CA CYS A 168 11.61 -12.68 8.34
C CYS A 168 11.95 -13.03 6.89
N GLU A 169 11.01 -13.68 6.21
CA GLU A 169 11.07 -13.90 4.76
C GLU A 169 10.74 -12.61 3.99
N GLU A 170 9.90 -11.74 4.54
CA GLU A 170 9.55 -10.42 3.99
C GLU A 170 9.75 -9.34 5.05
N TYR A 171 10.63 -8.38 4.78
CA TYR A 171 11.08 -7.42 5.79
C TYR A 171 11.29 -6.01 5.23
N GLY A 172 11.01 -4.99 6.05
CA GLY A 172 11.54 -3.63 5.90
C GLY A 172 10.47 -2.52 5.88
N PRO A 173 10.81 -1.27 5.54
CA PRO A 173 12.13 -0.83 5.08
C PRO A 173 13.22 -1.13 6.10
N ILE A 174 14.35 -1.68 5.65
CA ILE A 174 15.52 -1.89 6.51
C ILE A 174 16.25 -0.55 6.69
N ARG A 175 16.56 -0.16 7.92
CA ARG A 175 17.37 1.02 8.22
C ARG A 175 18.85 0.74 8.04
N PHE A 176 19.64 1.79 7.83
CA PHE A 176 21.08 1.68 7.60
C PHE A 176 21.81 0.96 8.75
N GLN A 177 21.40 1.22 10.00
CA GLN A 177 21.95 0.56 11.18
C GLN A 177 21.74 -0.96 11.16
N VAL A 178 20.51 -1.41 10.86
CA VAL A 178 20.20 -2.85 10.76
C VAL A 178 20.94 -3.48 9.60
N PHE A 179 20.96 -2.80 8.45
CA PHE A 179 21.65 -3.24 7.24
C PHE A 179 23.13 -3.53 7.49
N LYS A 180 23.85 -2.65 8.20
CA LYS A 180 25.28 -2.83 8.50
C LYS A 180 25.59 -4.02 9.40
N GLU A 181 24.63 -4.43 10.23
CA GLU A 181 24.78 -5.54 11.18
C GLU A 181 24.48 -6.92 10.57
N VAL A 182 24.04 -6.98 9.30
CA VAL A 182 23.87 -8.24 8.59
C VAL A 182 25.23 -8.78 8.14
N LYS A 183 25.80 -9.70 8.93
CA LYS A 183 27.10 -10.34 8.64
C LYS A 183 27.00 -11.77 8.12
N ASN A 184 25.83 -12.39 8.24
CA ASN A 184 25.59 -13.76 7.78
C ASN A 184 24.79 -13.76 6.48
N PRO A 185 24.94 -14.79 5.63
CA PRO A 185 24.08 -14.94 4.46
C PRO A 185 22.60 -15.05 4.83
N ILE A 186 21.77 -14.20 4.24
CA ILE A 186 20.32 -14.15 4.42
C ILE A 186 19.66 -14.01 3.06
N HIS A 187 18.58 -14.76 2.86
CA HIS A 187 17.75 -14.66 1.69
C HIS A 187 16.35 -14.19 2.07
N TYR A 188 15.92 -13.08 1.47
CA TYR A 188 14.57 -12.56 1.60
C TYR A 188 13.73 -12.94 0.39
N ARG A 189 12.52 -13.42 0.62
CA ARG A 189 11.52 -13.48 -0.44
C ARG A 189 11.21 -12.08 -0.97
N LYS A 190 11.02 -11.10 -0.07
CA LYS A 190 10.98 -9.67 -0.46
C LYS A 190 11.69 -8.81 0.56
N LEU A 191 12.57 -7.94 0.09
CA LEU A 191 13.24 -6.96 0.93
C LEU A 191 12.74 -5.56 0.56
N HIS A 192 12.31 -4.81 1.56
CA HIS A 192 11.88 -3.43 1.43
C HIS A 192 13.04 -2.52 1.80
N ILE A 193 13.30 -1.51 0.96
CA ILE A 193 14.28 -0.45 1.22
C ILE A 193 13.63 0.90 0.89
N SER A 194 14.04 1.97 1.55
CA SER A 194 13.64 3.34 1.22
C SER A 194 14.68 4.00 0.30
N ASP A 195 14.28 5.08 -0.36
CA ASP A 195 15.19 6.05 -0.96
C ASP A 195 16.17 6.64 0.08
N SER A 196 15.74 6.86 1.32
CA SER A 196 16.62 7.30 2.41
C SER A 196 17.75 6.30 2.71
N LEU A 197 17.51 4.99 2.68
CA LEU A 197 18.60 4.01 2.84
C LEU A 197 19.66 4.15 1.73
N LEU A 198 19.24 4.44 0.50
CA LEU A 198 20.16 4.63 -0.61
C LEU A 198 21.05 5.85 -0.37
N GLU A 199 20.46 6.93 0.14
CA GLU A 199 21.13 8.16 0.57
C GLU A 199 22.12 7.90 1.72
N ASP A 200 21.68 7.26 2.81
CA ASP A 200 22.55 6.94 3.97
C ASP A 200 23.82 6.19 3.53
N ILE A 201 23.67 5.22 2.62
CA ILE A 201 24.80 4.47 2.08
C ILE A 201 25.72 5.37 1.26
N ALA A 202 25.16 6.23 0.39
CA ALA A 202 25.95 7.15 -0.42
C ALA A 202 26.70 8.18 0.44
N ASN A 203 26.07 8.70 1.51
CA ASN A 203 26.68 9.61 2.47
C ASN A 203 27.80 8.95 3.24
N ASP A 204 27.58 7.76 3.80
CA ASP A 204 28.61 7.02 4.54
C ASP A 204 29.82 6.71 3.65
N CYS A 205 29.61 6.39 2.37
CA CYS A 205 30.70 6.21 1.41
C CYS A 205 31.43 7.52 1.11
N THR A 206 30.70 8.60 0.87
CA THR A 206 31.25 9.91 0.49
C THR A 206 32.06 10.52 1.62
N LEU A 207 31.53 10.51 2.85
CA LEU A 207 32.19 11.06 4.03
C LEU A 207 33.50 10.34 4.39
N LYS A 208 33.64 9.07 4.00
CA LYS A 208 34.84 8.26 4.24
C LYS A 208 35.86 8.30 3.10
N SER A 209 35.59 9.07 2.06
CA SER A 209 36.37 9.01 0.81
C SER A 209 36.82 10.38 0.38
N THR A 210 38.00 10.44 -0.22
CA THR A 210 38.55 11.67 -0.83
C THR A 210 38.51 11.65 -2.36
N THR A 211 38.33 10.46 -2.94
CA THR A 211 38.21 10.26 -4.40
C THR A 211 37.01 9.39 -4.75
N LYS A 212 36.59 9.47 -6.02
CA LYS A 212 35.49 8.65 -6.55
C LYS A 212 35.80 7.15 -6.50
N GLU A 213 37.05 6.77 -6.76
CA GLU A 213 37.49 5.37 -6.74
C GLU A 213 37.48 4.81 -5.31
N GLU A 214 37.89 5.61 -4.32
CA GLU A 214 37.80 5.23 -2.91
C GLU A 214 36.34 5.06 -2.48
N CYS A 215 35.48 6.01 -2.87
CA CYS A 215 34.04 5.95 -2.59
C CYS A 215 33.39 4.69 -3.15
N PHE A 216 33.70 4.31 -4.39
CA PHE A 216 33.14 3.09 -4.99
C PHE A 216 33.73 1.80 -4.41
N LYS A 217 34.96 1.84 -3.88
CA LYS A 217 35.49 0.73 -3.09
C LYS A 217 34.75 0.59 -1.77
N GLN A 218 34.49 1.69 -1.05
CA GLN A 218 33.68 1.70 0.17
C GLN A 218 32.26 1.17 -0.10
N LEU A 219 31.66 1.60 -1.21
CA LEU A 219 30.35 1.12 -1.63
C LEU A 219 30.34 -0.40 -1.83
N ASP A 220 31.35 -0.94 -2.50
CA ASP A 220 31.50 -2.37 -2.71
C ASP A 220 31.67 -3.13 -1.38
N ASP A 221 32.41 -2.55 -0.43
CA ASP A 221 32.64 -3.11 0.90
C ASP A 221 31.40 -2.99 1.83
N ILE A 222 30.53 -2.01 1.62
CA ILE A 222 29.31 -1.83 2.41
C ILE A 222 28.19 -2.73 1.90
N ILE A 223 27.96 -2.75 0.58
CA ILE A 223 26.94 -3.59 -0.03
C ILE A 223 27.53 -4.98 -0.25
N GLN A 224 27.36 -5.85 0.74
CA GLN A 224 27.87 -7.21 0.69
C GLN A 224 26.88 -8.19 0.04
N PRO A 225 27.36 -9.27 -0.61
CA PRO A 225 26.52 -10.30 -1.21
C PRO A 225 25.92 -11.27 -0.17
N PHE A 226 26.05 -10.97 1.13
CA PHE A 226 25.40 -11.73 2.19
C PHE A 226 23.89 -11.56 2.17
N ILE A 227 23.38 -10.45 1.64
CA ILE A 227 21.96 -10.25 1.42
C ILE A 227 21.62 -10.72 0.01
N SER A 228 20.51 -11.43 -0.14
CA SER A 228 19.89 -11.71 -1.44
C SER A 228 18.38 -11.59 -1.35
N CYS A 229 17.70 -11.25 -2.46
CA CYS A 229 16.24 -11.26 -2.47
C CYS A 229 15.62 -11.57 -3.84
N ASP A 230 14.44 -12.21 -3.84
CA ASP A 230 13.67 -12.43 -5.08
C ASP A 230 13.03 -11.13 -5.61
N THR A 231 12.44 -10.36 -4.70
CA THR A 231 11.84 -9.04 -5.01
C THR A 231 12.45 -7.95 -4.15
N LEU A 232 13.01 -6.92 -4.79
CA LEU A 232 13.36 -5.68 -4.11
C LEU A 232 12.17 -4.72 -4.20
N VAL A 233 11.71 -4.23 -3.05
CA VAL A 233 10.60 -3.29 -2.93
C VAL A 233 11.16 -1.92 -2.54
N LEU A 234 11.15 -0.99 -3.50
CA LEU A 234 11.63 0.39 -3.32
C LEU A 234 10.48 1.26 -2.80
N TRP A 235 10.69 1.89 -1.65
CA TRP A 235 9.78 2.87 -1.07
C TRP A 235 10.31 4.25 -1.40
N ILE A 236 9.59 4.95 -2.29
CA ILE A 236 10.03 6.24 -2.82
C ILE A 236 9.11 7.33 -2.31
N CYS A 237 9.72 8.36 -1.71
CA CYS A 237 9.04 9.54 -1.24
C CYS A 237 8.94 10.58 -2.36
N GLU A 238 7.73 11.10 -2.57
CA GLU A 238 7.44 12.14 -3.57
C GLU A 238 7.92 13.51 -3.12
N LEU A 239 7.90 13.77 -1.81
CA LEU A 239 8.28 15.05 -1.22
C LEU A 239 9.23 14.84 -0.04
N ARG A 240 10.44 15.38 -0.15
CA ARG A 240 11.37 15.54 0.96
C ARG A 240 11.91 16.98 0.99
N GLU A 241 12.19 17.46 2.19
CA GLU A 241 12.80 18.75 2.49
C GLU A 241 14.31 18.67 2.25
N HIS A 242 14.84 19.56 1.43
CA HIS A 242 16.27 19.71 1.16
C HIS A 242 16.58 21.19 0.90
N TYR A 243 17.85 21.57 1.02
CA TYR A 243 18.31 22.94 0.86
C TYR A 243 18.83 23.16 -0.57
N VAL A 244 18.43 24.26 -1.19
CA VAL A 244 18.99 24.74 -2.45
C VAL A 244 19.33 26.21 -2.25
N ASP A 245 20.62 26.55 -2.30
CA ASP A 245 21.12 27.91 -2.08
C ASP A 245 20.55 28.55 -0.79
N ASP A 246 20.62 27.82 0.33
CA ASP A 246 20.08 28.19 1.66
C ASP A 246 18.54 28.33 1.74
N VAL A 247 17.81 27.90 0.70
CA VAL A 247 16.33 27.88 0.68
C VAL A 247 15.82 26.46 0.85
N ILE A 248 14.93 26.25 1.83
CA ILE A 248 14.25 24.97 2.00
C ILE A 248 13.29 24.76 0.83
N MET A 249 13.54 23.71 0.07
CA MET A 249 12.70 23.22 -1.01
C MET A 249 12.04 21.90 -0.62
N ASN A 250 10.81 21.71 -1.08
CA ASN A 250 10.08 20.46 -0.96
C ASN A 250 9.90 19.88 -2.35
N SER A 251 10.59 18.80 -2.69
CA SER A 251 10.38 18.11 -3.96
C SER A 251 10.81 16.65 -3.87
N HIS A 252 10.66 15.93 -4.98
CA HIS A 252 11.24 14.60 -5.08
C HIS A 252 12.76 14.73 -5.05
N PHE A 253 13.40 14.05 -4.10
CA PHE A 253 14.85 14.10 -3.92
C PHE A 253 15.53 13.07 -4.82
N ALA A 254 16.75 13.40 -5.26
CA ALA A 254 17.52 12.50 -6.10
C ALA A 254 17.92 11.23 -5.33
N MET A 255 18.00 10.11 -6.03
CA MET A 255 18.57 8.87 -5.50
C MET A 255 19.95 8.61 -6.12
N PRO A 256 20.88 7.96 -5.40
CA PRO A 256 22.20 7.61 -5.92
C PRO A 256 22.13 6.33 -6.76
N ARG A 257 22.32 6.46 -8.07
CA ARG A 257 22.15 5.37 -9.05
C ARG A 257 23.03 4.16 -8.76
N GLU A 258 24.31 4.38 -8.50
CA GLU A 258 25.30 3.32 -8.36
C GLU A 258 25.03 2.46 -7.11
N VAL A 259 24.49 3.05 -6.05
CA VAL A 259 24.06 2.31 -4.85
C VAL A 259 22.99 1.28 -5.22
N LEU A 260 21.94 1.72 -5.92
CA LEU A 260 20.86 0.83 -6.35
C LEU A 260 21.36 -0.25 -7.32
N ASP A 261 22.23 0.10 -8.27
CA ASP A 261 22.79 -0.85 -9.23
C ASP A 261 23.63 -1.94 -8.55
N VAL A 262 24.45 -1.57 -7.56
CA VAL A 262 25.27 -2.52 -6.79
C VAL A 262 24.39 -3.43 -5.95
N MET A 263 23.34 -2.91 -5.30
CA MET A 263 22.36 -3.73 -4.57
C MET A 263 21.69 -4.75 -5.49
N ILE A 264 21.16 -4.30 -6.63
CA ILE A 264 20.47 -5.19 -7.58
C ILE A 264 21.38 -6.32 -8.04
N LYS A 265 22.62 -6.00 -8.40
CA LYS A 265 23.61 -6.97 -8.90
C LYS A 265 24.06 -7.94 -7.80
N LYS A 266 24.51 -7.43 -6.64
CA LYS A 266 25.06 -8.27 -5.57
C LYS A 266 24.01 -9.11 -4.86
N TRP A 267 22.78 -8.62 -4.77
CA TRP A 267 21.68 -9.34 -4.10
C TRP A 267 20.89 -10.26 -5.04
N ASN A 268 21.31 -10.38 -6.31
CA ASN A 268 20.70 -11.23 -7.34
C ASN A 268 19.18 -10.99 -7.50
N VAL A 269 18.79 -9.71 -7.53
CA VAL A 269 17.38 -9.31 -7.57
C VAL A 269 16.72 -9.74 -8.88
N LYS A 270 15.58 -10.45 -8.78
CA LYS A 270 14.83 -10.94 -9.95
C LYS A 270 13.71 -10.00 -10.39
N THR A 271 13.10 -9.29 -9.44
CA THR A 271 11.91 -8.46 -9.67
C THR A 271 11.96 -7.18 -8.86
N ILE A 272 11.43 -6.09 -9.43
CA ILE A 272 11.33 -4.79 -8.77
C ILE A 272 9.87 -4.43 -8.52
N ARG A 273 9.62 -3.90 -7.32
CA ARG A 273 8.37 -3.25 -6.97
C ARG A 273 8.64 -1.84 -6.46
N MET A 274 7.97 -0.85 -7.04
CA MET A 274 7.96 0.52 -6.57
C MET A 274 6.71 0.76 -5.74
N ASN A 275 6.87 1.30 -4.54
CA ASN A 275 5.79 1.85 -3.75
C ASN A 275 6.03 3.36 -3.63
N MET A 276 5.14 4.17 -4.21
CA MET A 276 5.21 5.63 -4.14
C MET A 276 4.43 6.12 -2.93
N PHE A 277 5.03 7.07 -2.19
CA PHE A 277 4.48 7.67 -0.99
C PHE A 277 4.54 9.20 -1.10
N ALA A 278 3.48 9.89 -0.70
CA ALA A 278 3.48 11.35 -0.66
C ALA A 278 4.54 11.92 0.30
N CYS A 279 4.68 11.30 1.48
CA CYS A 279 5.64 11.70 2.51
C CYS A 279 5.95 10.51 3.44
N THR A 280 7.14 10.47 4.04
CA THR A 280 7.59 9.48 5.04
C THR A 280 8.05 10.18 6.33
N SER A 281 8.50 9.40 7.32
CA SER A 281 9.12 9.95 8.55
C SER A 281 10.44 10.68 8.28
N GLU A 282 11.14 10.31 7.20
CA GLU A 282 12.46 10.82 6.81
C GLU A 282 12.32 12.07 5.92
N LYS A 283 11.80 13.14 6.53
CA LYS A 283 11.47 14.36 5.78
C LYS A 283 12.69 15.10 5.27
N ILE A 284 13.76 15.15 6.05
CA ILE A 284 14.95 15.95 5.72
C ILE A 284 15.92 15.06 4.92
N CYS A 285 16.52 15.61 3.88
CA CYS A 285 17.57 14.95 3.10
C CYS A 285 18.94 15.34 3.62
N GLU A 286 19.85 14.38 3.60
CA GLU A 286 21.27 14.55 3.79
C GLU A 286 21.96 14.71 2.41
N GLU A 287 22.73 15.79 2.25
CA GLU A 287 23.23 16.27 0.95
C GLU A 287 24.73 15.98 0.71
N GLU A 288 25.41 15.31 1.63
CA GLU A 288 26.86 15.10 1.57
C GLU A 288 27.28 14.37 0.29
N TRP A 289 26.51 13.36 -0.14
CA TRP A 289 26.74 12.62 -1.38
C TRP A 289 26.47 13.46 -2.64
N ILE A 290 25.56 14.44 -2.55
CA ILE A 290 25.27 15.40 -3.60
C ILE A 290 26.47 16.32 -3.81
N ASP A 291 27.02 16.84 -2.71
CA ASP A 291 28.17 17.74 -2.70
C ASP A 291 29.46 17.04 -3.13
N GLY A 292 29.66 15.79 -2.72
CA GLY A 292 30.80 14.98 -3.16
C GLY A 292 30.83 14.71 -4.66
N GLY A 293 29.67 14.71 -5.33
CA GLY A 293 29.57 14.57 -6.79
C GLY A 293 30.06 13.22 -7.34
N TYR A 294 30.21 12.19 -6.50
CA TYR A 294 30.72 10.89 -6.92
C TYR A 294 29.66 10.02 -7.61
N PHE A 295 28.41 10.12 -7.15
CA PHE A 295 27.27 9.34 -7.62
C PHE A 295 26.45 10.06 -8.69
N THR A 296 25.80 9.29 -9.55
CA THR A 296 24.86 9.79 -10.54
C THR A 296 23.49 10.00 -9.89
N LYS A 297 22.97 11.24 -9.99
CA LYS A 297 21.65 11.63 -9.48
C LYS A 297 20.56 11.09 -10.42
N ILE A 298 19.57 10.40 -9.86
CA ILE A 298 18.36 9.99 -10.58
C ILE A 298 17.11 10.48 -9.86
N THR A 299 16.16 11.03 -10.61
CA THR A 299 14.82 11.35 -10.10
C THR A 299 13.76 10.73 -11.01
N LEU A 300 12.56 10.51 -10.45
CA LEU A 300 11.41 9.99 -11.19
C LEU A 300 10.51 11.10 -11.75
N ASP A 301 10.79 12.36 -11.40
CA ASP A 301 10.03 13.56 -11.79
C ASP A 301 10.83 14.48 -12.73
N ASP A 302 12.04 14.08 -13.14
CA ASP A 302 12.87 14.84 -14.06
C ASP A 302 12.23 14.93 -15.46
N PRO A 303 12.42 16.06 -16.18
CA PRO A 303 12.12 16.14 -17.60
C PRO A 303 12.88 15.09 -18.41
N CYS A 304 12.19 14.46 -19.36
CA CYS A 304 12.64 13.41 -20.27
C CYS A 304 14.06 13.56 -20.86
N TRP A 305 14.54 14.78 -21.13
CA TRP A 305 15.85 15.02 -21.75
C TRP A 305 17.03 15.03 -20.75
N LYS A 306 16.78 15.06 -19.43
CA LYS A 306 17.85 15.10 -18.41
C LYS A 306 18.24 13.72 -17.91
N SER A 307 17.36 12.73 -18.06
CA SER A 307 17.59 11.39 -17.57
C SER A 307 18.39 10.56 -18.59
N GLY A 308 19.65 10.28 -18.24
CA GLY A 308 20.52 9.41 -19.04
C GLY A 308 19.94 8.00 -19.16
N GLN A 309 20.04 7.39 -20.34
CA GLN A 309 19.81 5.96 -20.51
C GLN A 309 21.01 5.21 -19.90
N SER A 310 20.77 4.27 -18.98
CA SER A 310 21.83 3.34 -18.57
C SER A 310 21.41 1.89 -18.82
N GLY A 311 22.37 1.13 -19.36
CA GLY A 311 22.13 0.09 -20.37
C GLY A 311 21.99 -1.35 -19.91
N ASP A 312 22.15 -1.66 -18.61
CA ASP A 312 22.51 -3.04 -18.24
C ASP A 312 21.46 -3.80 -17.41
N LEU A 313 20.55 -3.09 -16.73
CA LEU A 313 19.56 -3.72 -15.86
C LEU A 313 18.23 -3.92 -16.59
N LYS A 314 18.06 -5.11 -17.15
CA LYS A 314 16.80 -5.53 -17.77
C LYS A 314 15.97 -6.39 -16.83
N PHE A 315 14.76 -5.94 -16.54
CA PHE A 315 13.74 -6.69 -15.83
C PHE A 315 12.61 -7.09 -16.77
N GLN A 316 12.07 -8.30 -16.61
CA GLN A 316 10.90 -8.71 -17.39
C GLN A 316 9.67 -7.90 -17.01
N HIS A 317 9.54 -7.54 -15.73
CA HIS A 317 8.37 -6.89 -15.16
C HIS A 317 8.73 -5.99 -13.99
N VAL A 318 8.20 -4.76 -14.03
CA VAL A 318 8.22 -3.83 -12.88
C VAL A 318 6.78 -3.59 -12.41
N SER A 319 6.56 -3.67 -11.10
CA SER A 319 5.27 -3.37 -10.48
C SER A 319 5.31 -2.05 -9.71
N VAL A 320 4.29 -1.23 -9.84
CA VAL A 320 4.16 0.08 -9.18
C VAL A 320 2.87 0.10 -8.38
N ARG A 321 2.95 0.57 -7.13
CA ARG A 321 1.80 0.79 -6.26
C ARG A 321 1.73 2.26 -5.87
N LEU A 322 0.58 2.88 -6.14
CA LEU A 322 0.33 4.30 -5.88
C LEU A 322 -0.64 4.51 -4.72
N ALA A 323 -0.78 3.53 -3.82
CA ALA A 323 -1.80 3.55 -2.76
C ALA A 323 -1.64 4.70 -1.76
N ASN A 324 -0.41 5.17 -1.55
CA ASN A 324 -0.06 6.26 -0.65
C ASN A 324 0.56 7.46 -1.38
N SER A 325 0.53 7.42 -2.72
CA SER A 325 0.98 8.48 -3.61
C SER A 325 -0.02 9.63 -3.63
N TYR A 326 0.43 10.85 -3.84
CA TYR A 326 -0.44 11.99 -4.13
C TYR A 326 -0.05 12.62 -5.46
N ASP A 327 1.17 13.12 -5.59
CA ASP A 327 1.63 13.87 -6.74
C ASP A 327 1.92 12.95 -7.94
N CYS A 328 2.53 11.78 -7.71
CA CYS A 328 2.77 10.82 -8.79
C CYS A 328 1.45 10.27 -9.36
N ALA A 329 0.50 9.91 -8.50
CA ALA A 329 -0.83 9.51 -8.93
C ALA A 329 -1.56 10.64 -9.67
N GLY A 330 -1.50 11.87 -9.15
CA GLY A 330 -2.10 13.05 -9.78
C GLY A 330 -1.53 13.34 -11.17
N GLY A 331 -0.21 13.28 -11.34
CA GLY A 331 0.48 13.48 -12.61
C GLY A 331 0.11 12.46 -13.69
N LEU A 332 -0.19 11.23 -13.28
CA LEU A 332 -0.69 10.19 -14.19
C LEU A 332 -2.20 10.33 -14.47
N MET A 333 -2.98 10.84 -13.51
CA MET A 333 -4.43 10.86 -13.58
C MET A 333 -5.00 12.09 -14.30
N TYR A 334 -4.48 13.29 -14.03
CA TYR A 334 -5.09 14.54 -14.45
C TYR A 334 -4.49 15.08 -15.75
N SER A 335 -5.35 15.49 -16.69
CA SER A 335 -4.88 16.16 -17.92
C SER A 335 -4.34 17.56 -17.66
N ASN A 336 -4.88 18.21 -16.62
CA ASN A 336 -4.40 19.48 -16.10
C ASN A 336 -4.06 19.32 -14.61
N PRO A 337 -2.81 18.98 -14.28
CA PRO A 337 -2.34 18.86 -12.91
C PRO A 337 -2.68 20.09 -12.07
N ARG A 338 -3.13 19.88 -10.84
CA ARG A 338 -3.51 20.94 -9.89
C ARG A 338 -2.30 21.63 -9.30
N THR A 339 -1.21 20.88 -9.13
CA THR A 339 0.03 21.37 -8.53
C THR A 339 1.18 21.27 -9.53
N GLY A 340 2.22 22.09 -9.32
CA GLY A 340 3.47 21.95 -10.08
C GLY A 340 4.14 20.60 -9.85
N TYR A 341 3.99 20.02 -8.66
CA TYR A 341 4.55 18.72 -8.29
C TYR A 341 3.92 17.57 -9.06
N GLU A 342 2.58 17.54 -9.18
CA GLU A 342 1.86 16.56 -9.98
C GLU A 342 2.35 16.57 -11.44
N LYS A 343 2.55 17.76 -12.01
CA LYS A 343 3.02 17.92 -13.40
C LYS A 343 4.40 17.31 -13.65
N ASN A 344 5.28 17.31 -12.66
CA ASN A 344 6.63 16.75 -12.83
C ASN A 344 6.59 15.22 -13.05
N PHE A 345 5.56 14.54 -12.52
CA PHE A 345 5.39 13.10 -12.68
C PHE A 345 4.71 12.65 -13.98
N GLU A 346 4.39 13.57 -14.91
CA GLU A 346 3.86 13.17 -16.23
C GLU A 346 4.81 12.23 -16.98
N ASN A 347 6.13 12.32 -16.77
CA ASN A 347 7.12 11.46 -17.42
C ASN A 347 7.47 10.20 -16.62
N TYR A 348 6.73 9.89 -15.55
CA TYR A 348 7.08 8.84 -14.59
C TYR A 348 7.33 7.47 -15.24
N ILE A 349 6.47 7.04 -16.17
CA ILE A 349 6.61 5.74 -16.85
C ILE A 349 7.89 5.68 -17.70
N ALA A 350 8.22 6.80 -18.36
CA ALA A 350 9.44 6.90 -19.15
C ALA A 350 10.69 6.91 -18.27
N ASN A 351 10.67 7.69 -17.17
CA ASN A 351 11.75 7.72 -16.20
C ASN A 351 11.99 6.35 -15.55
N LEU A 352 10.93 5.62 -15.22
CA LEU A 352 11.05 4.23 -14.78
C LEU A 352 11.71 3.33 -15.82
N ARG A 353 11.42 3.53 -17.11
CA ARG A 353 12.00 2.71 -18.18
C ARG A 353 13.48 3.02 -18.45
N ARG A 354 13.91 4.25 -18.16
CA ARG A 354 15.33 4.62 -18.14
C ARG A 354 16.05 4.04 -16.93
N LEU A 355 15.37 4.00 -15.79
CA LEU A 355 15.90 3.42 -14.57
C LEU A 355 16.06 1.89 -14.71
N PHE A 356 15.00 1.24 -15.21
CA PHE A 356 14.89 -0.19 -15.43
C PHE A 356 14.46 -0.48 -16.86
N GLN A 357 15.32 -1.10 -17.66
CA GLN A 357 14.85 -1.59 -18.95
C GLN A 357 13.79 -2.68 -18.71
N MET A 358 12.61 -2.51 -19.28
CA MET A 358 11.48 -3.40 -19.02
C MET A 358 10.53 -3.52 -20.20
N ASP A 359 10.01 -4.73 -20.38
CA ASP A 359 9.03 -5.05 -21.43
C ASP A 359 7.58 -4.99 -20.89
N LYS A 360 7.41 -5.07 -19.56
CA LYS A 360 6.11 -5.03 -18.89
C LYS A 360 6.12 -4.15 -17.64
N ILE A 361 5.10 -3.33 -17.47
CA ILE A 361 4.83 -2.57 -16.25
C ILE A 361 3.41 -2.84 -15.76
N SER A 362 3.22 -2.88 -14.44
CA SER A 362 1.89 -2.92 -13.83
C SER A 362 1.73 -1.83 -12.79
N ILE A 363 0.69 -1.02 -12.91
CA ILE A 363 0.41 0.13 -12.03
C ILE A 363 -0.92 -0.12 -11.30
N ASP A 364 -0.87 -0.16 -9.98
CA ASP A 364 -2.03 -0.26 -9.11
C ASP A 364 -2.28 1.10 -8.44
N PHE A 365 -3.31 1.81 -8.91
CA PHE A 365 -3.77 3.06 -8.27
C PHE A 365 -4.38 2.80 -6.89
N SER A 366 -4.72 1.55 -6.55
CA SER A 366 -5.36 1.18 -5.28
C SER A 366 -6.77 1.77 -5.10
N HIS A 367 -7.55 1.13 -4.23
CA HIS A 367 -8.94 1.47 -3.91
C HIS A 367 -9.07 2.38 -2.68
N TRP A 368 -7.95 3.00 -2.25
CA TRP A 368 -7.77 3.41 -0.84
C TRP A 368 -7.80 4.92 -0.59
N ARG A 369 -7.15 5.74 -1.43
CA ARG A 369 -6.96 7.18 -1.16
C ARG A 369 -7.28 8.13 -2.30
N HIS A 370 -7.51 7.64 -3.51
CA HIS A 370 -7.74 8.53 -4.65
C HIS A 370 -9.22 8.83 -4.81
N LYS A 371 -9.63 10.04 -4.38
CA LYS A 371 -10.88 10.63 -4.85
C LYS A 371 -10.63 11.24 -6.22
N TYR A 372 -10.99 10.52 -7.27
CA TYR A 372 -10.91 11.07 -8.61
C TYR A 372 -12.13 11.95 -8.87
N SER A 373 -11.90 13.25 -8.98
CA SER A 373 -12.99 14.24 -9.13
C SER A 373 -13.17 14.74 -10.57
N ALA A 374 -12.41 14.24 -11.52
CA ALA A 374 -12.55 14.56 -12.94
C ALA A 374 -13.33 13.45 -13.67
N SER A 375 -13.60 13.64 -14.97
CA SER A 375 -14.36 12.64 -15.75
C SER A 375 -13.47 11.43 -16.09
N LEU A 376 -14.05 10.24 -16.10
CA LEU A 376 -13.34 9.00 -16.39
C LEU A 376 -12.78 8.99 -17.82
N GLU A 377 -13.48 9.65 -18.75
CA GLU A 377 -13.02 9.88 -20.10
C GLU A 377 -11.72 10.72 -20.14
N GLU A 378 -11.63 11.78 -19.33
CA GLU A 378 -10.41 12.60 -19.21
C GLU A 378 -9.24 11.76 -18.69
N PHE A 379 -9.47 10.91 -17.68
CA PHE A 379 -8.46 10.00 -17.15
C PHE A 379 -7.97 9.03 -18.24
N MET A 380 -8.89 8.40 -18.97
CA MET A 380 -8.55 7.45 -20.05
C MET A 380 -7.73 8.13 -21.16
N LYS A 381 -8.08 9.36 -21.55
CA LYS A 381 -7.31 10.14 -22.52
C LYS A 381 -5.93 10.51 -21.97
N ASN A 382 -5.87 10.97 -20.73
CA ASN A 382 -4.61 11.43 -20.13
C ASN A 382 -3.62 10.28 -19.88
N ILE A 383 -4.08 9.14 -19.35
CA ILE A 383 -3.18 8.02 -19.08
C ILE A 383 -2.57 7.48 -20.37
N LEU A 384 -3.35 7.44 -21.47
CA LEU A 384 -2.85 7.08 -22.79
C LEU A 384 -1.81 8.10 -23.27
N ARG A 385 -2.11 9.41 -23.17
CA ARG A 385 -1.17 10.49 -23.50
C ARG A 385 0.15 10.32 -22.77
N VAL A 386 0.11 10.18 -21.45
CA VAL A 386 1.27 10.06 -20.56
C VAL A 386 2.14 8.86 -20.92
N ILE A 387 1.52 7.69 -21.15
CA ILE A 387 2.25 6.48 -21.57
C ILE A 387 2.93 6.69 -22.94
N GLN A 388 2.26 7.43 -23.84
CA GLN A 388 2.71 7.63 -25.21
C GLN A 388 3.65 8.84 -25.40
N LEU A 389 3.93 9.64 -24.37
CA LEU A 389 4.80 10.83 -24.46
C LEU A 389 6.13 10.56 -25.19
N GLU A 390 6.69 9.36 -25.00
CA GLU A 390 7.95 8.94 -25.63
C GLU A 390 7.80 7.80 -26.66
N LYS A 391 6.57 7.44 -27.05
CA LYS A 391 6.30 6.35 -27.99
C LYS A 391 7.06 5.06 -27.63
N GLN A 392 6.87 4.60 -26.40
CA GLN A 392 7.56 3.43 -25.86
C GLN A 392 7.32 2.19 -26.72
N GLN A 393 8.39 1.66 -27.34
CA GLN A 393 8.30 0.45 -28.16
C GLN A 393 8.31 -0.81 -27.30
N LYS A 394 7.58 -1.86 -27.72
CA LYS A 394 7.57 -3.18 -27.08
C LYS A 394 7.27 -3.11 -25.58
N LEU A 395 6.23 -2.36 -25.21
CA LEU A 395 5.82 -2.18 -23.82
C LEU A 395 4.39 -2.68 -23.62
N GLU A 396 4.23 -3.55 -22.63
CA GLU A 396 2.92 -3.93 -22.10
C GLU A 396 2.67 -3.18 -20.77
N VAL A 397 1.64 -2.33 -20.75
CA VAL A 397 1.23 -1.56 -19.57
C VAL A 397 -0.07 -2.14 -19.04
N ASN A 398 -0.09 -2.54 -17.76
CA ASN A 398 -1.29 -3.03 -17.09
C ASN A 398 -1.68 -2.08 -15.97
N ILE A 399 -2.88 -1.52 -16.00
CA ILE A 399 -3.34 -0.55 -15.00
C ILE A 399 -4.58 -1.11 -14.29
N GLN A 400 -4.61 -0.94 -12.98
CA GLN A 400 -5.81 -1.12 -12.15
C GLN A 400 -6.20 0.22 -11.57
N PHE A 401 -7.42 0.66 -11.86
CA PHE A 401 -7.97 1.93 -11.42
C PHE A 401 -9.33 1.71 -10.76
N PHE A 402 -9.52 2.29 -9.58
CA PHE A 402 -10.75 2.19 -8.79
C PHE A 402 -11.37 3.57 -8.72
N THR A 403 -12.65 3.68 -9.07
CA THR A 403 -13.34 4.96 -9.21
C THR A 403 -14.77 4.90 -8.69
N GLU A 404 -15.40 6.06 -8.62
CA GLU A 404 -16.79 6.23 -8.18
C GLU A 404 -17.69 6.58 -9.36
N ILE A 405 -18.98 6.34 -9.20
CA ILE A 405 -19.97 6.59 -10.24
C ILE A 405 -20.06 8.07 -10.64
N CYS A 406 -19.70 8.98 -9.74
CA CYS A 406 -19.67 10.41 -10.03
C CYS A 406 -18.66 10.77 -11.14
N SER A 407 -17.59 9.99 -11.31
CA SER A 407 -16.60 10.19 -12.38
C SER A 407 -17.14 9.84 -13.77
N PHE A 408 -18.34 9.27 -13.89
CA PHE A 408 -18.97 8.96 -15.17
C PHE A 408 -19.70 10.16 -15.80
N LYS A 409 -19.66 11.33 -15.16
CA LYS A 409 -20.19 12.58 -15.71
C LYS A 409 -19.06 13.47 -16.22
N VAL A 410 -19.36 14.30 -17.23
CA VAL A 410 -18.42 15.29 -17.75
C VAL A 410 -18.49 16.56 -16.89
N GLY A 411 -17.63 16.64 -15.87
CA GLY A 411 -17.62 17.76 -14.94
C GLY A 411 -18.94 17.85 -14.15
N ASN A 412 -19.57 19.03 -14.14
CA ASN A 412 -20.85 19.26 -13.47
C ASN A 412 -22.07 19.11 -14.41
N SER A 413 -21.87 18.64 -15.65
CA SER A 413 -22.97 18.50 -16.61
C SER A 413 -23.75 17.19 -16.40
N GLU A 414 -24.91 17.08 -17.08
CA GLU A 414 -25.64 15.81 -17.20
C GLU A 414 -25.06 14.89 -18.29
N GLU A 415 -24.06 15.36 -19.03
CA GLU A 415 -23.42 14.58 -20.09
C GLU A 415 -22.60 13.45 -19.48
N LEU A 416 -22.74 12.27 -20.07
CA LEU A 416 -22.10 11.05 -19.62
C LEU A 416 -20.75 10.88 -20.32
N ALA A 417 -19.75 10.47 -19.56
CA ALA A 417 -18.42 10.16 -20.06
C ALA A 417 -18.51 9.03 -21.11
N GLU A 418 -17.91 9.26 -22.27
CA GLU A 418 -17.85 8.29 -23.35
C GLU A 418 -16.55 7.48 -23.28
N ILE A 419 -16.53 6.34 -23.98
CA ILE A 419 -15.30 5.56 -24.15
C ILE A 419 -14.50 6.24 -25.27
N PRO A 420 -13.26 6.71 -25.01
CA PRO A 420 -12.45 7.29 -26.07
C PRO A 420 -12.22 6.29 -27.20
N SER A 421 -12.25 6.75 -28.44
CA SER A 421 -12.22 5.92 -29.66
C SER A 421 -11.00 5.00 -29.78
N GLU A 422 -9.91 5.33 -29.09
CA GLU A 422 -8.66 4.59 -29.04
C GLU A 422 -8.79 3.29 -28.22
N TYR A 423 -9.79 3.20 -27.35
CA TYR A 423 -9.99 2.08 -26.45
C TYR A 423 -11.01 1.10 -26.99
N LEU A 424 -10.61 -0.18 -27.01
CA LEU A 424 -11.50 -1.30 -27.26
C LEU A 424 -11.95 -1.89 -25.94
N LEU A 425 -13.26 -1.95 -25.73
CA LEU A 425 -13.84 -2.70 -24.62
C LEU A 425 -13.67 -4.21 -24.88
N LEU A 426 -13.08 -4.91 -23.91
CA LEU A 426 -13.05 -6.37 -23.90
C LEU A 426 -14.26 -6.88 -23.11
N SER A 427 -14.87 -7.98 -23.56
CA SER A 427 -16.06 -8.57 -22.93
C SER A 427 -15.81 -9.18 -21.54
N ASP A 428 -14.60 -9.04 -21.00
CA ASP A 428 -14.21 -9.55 -19.69
C ASP A 428 -14.83 -8.70 -18.56
N ARG A 429 -15.82 -9.26 -17.85
CA ARG A 429 -16.20 -8.78 -16.52
C ARG A 429 -15.22 -9.35 -15.50
N VAL A 430 -14.61 -8.47 -14.71
CA VAL A 430 -13.71 -8.86 -13.62
C VAL A 430 -14.34 -8.42 -12.30
N GLU A 431 -14.22 -9.20 -11.24
CA GLU A 431 -14.73 -8.82 -9.92
C GLU A 431 -13.65 -9.00 -8.88
N CYS A 432 -13.64 -8.12 -7.87
CA CYS A 432 -12.83 -8.34 -6.69
C CYS A 432 -13.52 -7.81 -5.43
N ILE A 433 -13.19 -8.39 -4.28
CA ILE A 433 -13.68 -7.94 -2.98
C ILE A 433 -12.50 -7.30 -2.26
N ARG A 434 -12.62 -6.03 -1.88
CA ARG A 434 -11.58 -5.26 -1.20
C ARG A 434 -12.19 -4.53 -0.01
N MET A 435 -11.41 -4.36 1.05
CA MET A 435 -11.79 -3.42 2.12
C MET A 435 -11.92 -2.02 1.50
N SER A 436 -12.86 -1.19 1.92
CA SER A 436 -12.96 0.23 1.49
C SER A 436 -12.99 1.18 2.70
N VAL A 437 -12.21 2.27 2.64
CA VAL A 437 -12.43 3.46 3.48
C VAL A 437 -13.53 4.26 2.79
N PRO A 438 -14.67 4.52 3.44
CA PRO A 438 -15.64 5.47 2.91
C PRO A 438 -14.97 6.84 2.80
N LEU A 439 -15.07 7.45 1.61
CA LEU A 439 -14.39 8.71 1.27
C LEU A 439 -14.87 9.90 2.11
N ASP A 440 -16.01 9.78 2.78
CA ASP A 440 -16.66 10.87 3.51
C ASP A 440 -16.29 10.93 5.00
N VAL A 441 -15.46 10.01 5.51
CA VAL A 441 -15.17 9.88 6.95
C VAL A 441 -13.72 10.23 7.30
N VAL A 442 -13.22 11.32 6.71
CA VAL A 442 -11.79 11.69 6.75
C VAL A 442 -11.34 12.22 8.12
N GLU A 443 -12.24 12.76 8.94
CA GLU A 443 -11.90 13.35 10.25
C GLU A 443 -11.92 12.33 11.39
N SER A 444 -13.00 11.55 11.54
CA SER A 444 -13.20 10.63 12.67
C SER A 444 -12.95 9.15 12.34
N GLY A 445 -12.79 8.80 11.05
CA GLY A 445 -12.72 7.42 10.56
C GLY A 445 -14.02 6.63 10.82
N PRO A 446 -14.39 5.66 9.95
CA PRO A 446 -15.51 4.79 10.29
C PRO A 446 -15.09 3.90 11.47
N GLU A 447 -16.03 3.51 12.32
CA GLU A 447 -15.76 2.52 13.38
C GLU A 447 -15.20 1.21 12.80
N ARG A 448 -15.60 0.89 11.56
CA ARG A 448 -15.13 -0.27 10.80
C ARG A 448 -15.04 0.01 9.30
N LEU A 449 -14.09 -0.63 8.65
CA LEU A 449 -14.06 -0.68 7.18
C LEU A 449 -14.89 -1.86 6.70
N ASN A 450 -15.61 -1.67 5.60
CA ASN A 450 -16.46 -2.69 5.01
C ASN A 450 -15.74 -3.38 3.85
N MET A 451 -15.95 -4.69 3.69
CA MET A 451 -15.63 -5.36 2.43
C MET A 451 -16.62 -4.88 1.38
N ILE A 452 -16.10 -4.31 0.31
CA ILE A 452 -16.86 -3.83 -0.84
C ILE A 452 -16.54 -4.73 -2.02
N LYS A 453 -17.59 -5.17 -2.71
CA LYS A 453 -17.48 -5.82 -4.00
C LYS A 453 -17.30 -4.76 -5.08
N TRP A 454 -16.25 -4.90 -5.86
CA TRP A 454 -15.89 -4.05 -6.98
C TRP A 454 -16.10 -4.82 -8.27
N VAL A 455 -16.85 -4.22 -9.19
CA VAL A 455 -17.11 -4.75 -10.53
C VAL A 455 -16.23 -3.98 -11.50
N GLY A 456 -15.48 -4.71 -12.32
CA GLY A 456 -14.52 -4.19 -13.25
C GLY A 456 -14.83 -4.50 -14.71
N ARG A 457 -14.30 -3.64 -15.58
CA ARG A 457 -14.27 -3.80 -17.04
C ARG A 457 -12.85 -3.56 -17.54
N ARG A 458 -12.49 -4.27 -18.61
CA ARG A 458 -11.18 -4.15 -19.24
C ARG A 458 -11.29 -3.40 -20.56
N PHE A 459 -10.51 -2.33 -20.67
CA PHE A 459 -10.33 -1.55 -21.87
C PHE A 459 -8.90 -1.76 -22.39
N GLN A 460 -8.74 -1.83 -23.70
CA GLN A 460 -7.45 -2.12 -24.32
C GLN A 460 -7.12 -1.16 -25.45
N VAL A 461 -5.87 -0.69 -25.49
CA VAL A 461 -5.29 -0.01 -26.64
C VAL A 461 -4.16 -0.86 -27.18
N LYS A 462 -4.13 -1.06 -28.50
CA LYS A 462 -3.04 -1.75 -29.20
C LYS A 462 -2.47 -0.85 -30.28
N ASP A 463 -1.17 -0.70 -30.27
CA ASP A 463 -0.41 -0.11 -31.37
C ASP A 463 0.51 -1.19 -31.93
N MET A 464 0.12 -1.69 -33.12
CA MET A 464 0.79 -2.81 -33.77
C MET A 464 2.17 -2.42 -34.30
N ASP A 465 2.35 -1.16 -34.70
CA ASP A 465 3.63 -0.68 -35.23
C ASP A 465 4.67 -0.62 -34.12
N ASN A 466 4.28 -0.09 -32.96
CA ASN A 466 5.17 0.02 -31.79
C ASN A 466 5.20 -1.24 -30.91
N HIS A 467 4.43 -2.28 -31.25
CA HIS A 467 4.25 -3.49 -30.42
C HIS A 467 3.86 -3.13 -28.97
N PHE A 468 2.98 -2.15 -28.84
CA PHE A 468 2.55 -1.59 -27.56
C PHE A 468 1.16 -2.09 -27.22
N THR A 469 0.94 -2.39 -25.94
CA THR A 469 -0.38 -2.76 -25.41
C THR A 469 -0.62 -2.09 -24.07
N LEU A 470 -1.73 -1.36 -23.97
CA LEU A 470 -2.27 -0.87 -22.71
C LEU A 470 -3.49 -1.70 -22.35
N ASN A 471 -3.47 -2.33 -21.17
CA ASN A 471 -4.62 -2.98 -20.55
C ASN A 471 -5.04 -2.15 -19.34
N LEU A 472 -6.20 -1.49 -19.44
CA LEU A 472 -6.76 -0.66 -18.38
C LEU A 472 -7.97 -1.38 -17.76
N ASN A 473 -7.85 -1.78 -16.49
CA ASN A 473 -8.97 -2.35 -15.73
C ASN A 473 -9.54 -1.26 -14.81
N ILE A 474 -10.78 -0.85 -15.08
CA ILE A 474 -11.50 0.15 -14.28
C ILE A 474 -12.52 -0.59 -13.41
N TYR A 475 -12.56 -0.26 -12.12
CA TYR A 475 -13.43 -0.87 -11.12
C TYR A 475 -14.34 0.16 -10.46
N VAL A 476 -15.61 -0.21 -10.26
CA VAL A 476 -16.63 0.58 -9.56
C VAL A 476 -17.29 -0.28 -8.47
N LYS A 477 -17.77 0.34 -7.40
CA LYS A 477 -18.48 -0.37 -6.33
C LYS A 477 -19.79 -0.95 -6.87
N GLU A 478 -20.05 -2.23 -6.59
CA GLU A 478 -21.29 -2.90 -7.04
C GLU A 478 -22.55 -2.22 -6.48
N ILE A 479 -22.48 -1.71 -5.25
CA ILE A 479 -23.60 -1.03 -4.59
C ILE A 479 -24.00 0.23 -5.36
N GLU A 480 -23.02 1.04 -5.77
CA GLU A 480 -23.29 2.25 -6.56
C GLU A 480 -23.94 1.91 -7.91
N LEU A 481 -23.53 0.81 -8.55
CA LEU A 481 -24.16 0.35 -9.80
C LEU A 481 -25.62 -0.07 -9.62
N ARG A 482 -25.99 -0.64 -8.46
CA ARG A 482 -27.37 -1.06 -8.18
C ARG A 482 -28.31 0.10 -7.87
N GLU A 483 -27.76 1.22 -7.41
CA GLU A 483 -28.52 2.44 -7.09
C GLU A 483 -28.83 3.29 -8.33
N LEU A 484 -28.22 2.99 -9.48
CA LEU A 484 -28.51 3.67 -10.74
C LEU A 484 -29.81 3.20 -11.37
N ASP A 485 -30.53 4.13 -11.99
CA ASP A 485 -31.74 3.86 -12.77
C ASP A 485 -31.42 3.10 -14.07
N ASN A 486 -32.15 2.01 -14.31
CA ASN A 486 -32.04 1.19 -15.51
C ASN A 486 -32.37 1.98 -16.79
N GLY A 487 -33.11 3.08 -16.70
CA GLY A 487 -33.42 3.95 -17.85
C GLY A 487 -32.18 4.53 -18.55
N LEU A 488 -31.04 4.64 -17.87
CA LEU A 488 -29.77 5.12 -18.44
C LEU A 488 -29.15 4.15 -19.45
N ILE A 489 -29.45 2.85 -19.34
CA ILE A 489 -28.96 1.83 -20.28
C ILE A 489 -29.62 2.01 -21.65
N GLU A 490 -30.91 2.31 -21.66
CA GLU A 490 -31.73 2.45 -22.86
C GLU A 490 -31.40 3.73 -23.64
N THR A 491 -31.06 4.81 -22.92
CA THR A 491 -30.75 6.11 -23.53
C THR A 491 -29.29 6.26 -23.96
N HIS A 492 -28.35 5.59 -23.27
CA HIS A 492 -26.90 5.76 -23.53
C HIS A 492 -26.11 4.44 -23.51
N PRO A 493 -26.41 3.47 -24.39
CA PRO A 493 -25.83 2.12 -24.34
C PRO A 493 -24.31 2.07 -24.58
N ASN A 494 -23.75 3.08 -25.25
CA ASN A 494 -22.31 3.14 -25.57
C ASN A 494 -21.50 4.01 -24.60
N SER A 495 -22.15 4.62 -23.61
CA SER A 495 -21.46 5.38 -22.57
C SER A 495 -20.71 4.45 -21.61
N LEU A 496 -19.74 5.00 -20.86
CA LEU A 496 -19.05 4.24 -19.81
C LEU A 496 -20.05 3.66 -18.81
N ILE A 497 -21.09 4.42 -18.43
CA ILE A 497 -22.09 3.97 -17.44
C ILE A 497 -22.95 2.83 -18.02
N GLY A 498 -23.34 2.91 -19.30
CA GLY A 498 -24.09 1.88 -20.01
C GLY A 498 -23.34 0.54 -20.03
N VAL A 499 -22.03 0.56 -20.31
CA VAL A 499 -21.18 -0.65 -20.36
C VAL A 499 -21.05 -1.35 -19.00
N PHE A 500 -21.03 -0.58 -17.91
CA PHE A 500 -21.00 -1.17 -16.57
C PHE A 500 -22.37 -1.76 -16.18
N LEU A 501 -23.47 -1.15 -16.62
CA LEU A 501 -24.84 -1.55 -16.30
C LEU A 501 -25.38 -2.72 -17.14
N GLN A 502 -25.03 -2.83 -18.44
CA GLN A 502 -25.53 -3.84 -19.40
C GLN A 502 -25.39 -5.32 -18.97
N LEU A 503 -24.63 -5.62 -17.92
CA LEU A 503 -24.38 -6.98 -17.43
C LEU A 503 -24.69 -7.14 -15.93
N VAL A 504 -25.28 -6.14 -15.29
CA VAL A 504 -25.77 -6.24 -13.89
C VAL A 504 -27.16 -6.87 -13.84
N THR A 505 -27.97 -6.64 -14.88
CA THR A 505 -29.18 -7.41 -15.22
C THR A 505 -28.82 -8.76 -15.79
#